data_AF-A0A6C0LV30-F1
#
_entry.id   AF-A0A6C0LV30-F1
#
_cell.length_a   1.000
_cell.length_b   1.000
_cell.length_c   1.000
_cell.angle_alpha   90.00
_cell.angle_beta   90.00
_cell.angle_gamma   90.00
#
_symmetry.space_group_name_H-M   'P 1'
#
loop_
_entity.id
_entity.type
_entity.pdbx_description
1 polymer ?
#
loop_
_entity_poly.entity_id
_entity_poly.type
_entity_poly.pdbx_seq_one_letter_code
_entity_poly.pdbx_strand_id
1 'polypeptide(L)'
;MNPTLYSSLIGKKIKVVLKNKVLDKKELIGTCLTFPPPLIICDLYKEAYPTLSVSLDNEAYTAHISMENIDTIYKICHDIRSKVSSLMICNDKHITNDIALYVIKFMEGWTVDVAVY
;
A
#
# COMPACT_ATOMS: atom_id res chain seq x y z
N MET A 1 10.61 -0.84 14.43
CA MET A 1 10.04 -0.08 13.29
C MET A 1 10.92 1.13 13.04
N ASN A 2 11.50 1.27 11.84
CA ASN A 2 12.43 2.34 11.50
C ASN A 2 11.67 3.59 10.99
N PRO A 3 11.66 4.74 11.69
CA PRO A 3 10.78 5.89 11.36
C PRO A 3 10.99 6.48 9.97
N THR A 4 12.21 6.43 9.46
CA THR A 4 12.59 6.99 8.14
C THR A 4 12.05 6.19 6.96
N LEU A 5 11.83 4.89 7.12
CA LEU A 5 11.25 4.05 6.07
C LEU A 5 9.76 4.37 5.87
N TYR A 6 9.05 4.66 6.95
CA TYR A 6 7.62 4.86 6.90
C TYR A 6 7.19 6.29 6.54
N SER A 7 8.04 7.30 6.75
CA SER A 7 7.77 8.65 6.23
C SER A 7 7.66 8.65 4.69
N SER A 8 8.36 7.71 4.02
CA SER A 8 8.26 7.51 2.56
C SER A 8 6.91 6.98 2.07
N LEU A 9 6.04 6.52 2.98
CA LEU A 9 4.70 6.03 2.66
C LEU A 9 3.68 7.15 2.56
N ILE A 10 3.92 8.32 3.15
CA ILE A 10 3.00 9.46 3.12
C ILE A 10 2.67 9.83 1.66
N GLY A 11 1.38 9.94 1.35
CA GLY A 11 0.85 10.19 0.02
C GLY A 11 0.89 8.98 -0.93
N LYS A 12 1.27 7.79 -0.46
CA LYS A 12 1.30 6.56 -1.27
C LYS A 12 0.11 5.66 -0.94
N LYS A 13 -0.32 4.89 -1.94
CA LYS A 13 -1.30 3.82 -1.77
C LYS A 13 -0.65 2.67 -1.00
N ILE A 14 -1.25 2.29 0.12
CA ILE A 14 -0.76 1.25 1.00
C ILE A 14 -1.87 0.24 1.28
N LYS A 15 -1.45 -0.97 1.62
CA LYS A 15 -2.28 -2.02 2.20
C LYS A 15 -1.78 -2.27 3.61
N VAL A 16 -2.67 -2.19 4.59
CA VAL A 16 -2.38 -2.42 6.00
C VAL A 16 -3.08 -3.72 6.41
N VAL A 17 -2.31 -4.68 6.88
CA VAL A 17 -2.83 -5.91 7.47
C VAL A 17 -2.89 -5.72 8.98
N LEU A 18 -4.05 -5.97 9.56
CA LEU A 18 -4.31 -5.79 10.99
C LEU A 18 -4.13 -7.11 11.74
N LYS A 19 -3.59 -7.03 12.97
CA LYS A 19 -3.53 -8.17 13.89
C LYS A 19 -4.93 -8.60 14.32
N ASN A 20 -5.76 -7.63 14.72
CA ASN A 20 -7.16 -7.83 15.07
C ASN A 20 -8.07 -7.13 14.06
N LYS A 21 -9.25 -7.72 13.80
CA LYS A 21 -10.25 -7.12 12.91
C LYS A 21 -10.68 -5.76 13.44
N VAL A 22 -10.73 -4.76 12.54
CA VAL A 22 -11.35 -3.45 12.78
C VAL A 22 -12.40 -3.27 11.70
N LEU A 23 -13.64 -2.95 12.09
CA LEU A 23 -14.77 -2.83 11.14
C LEU A 23 -14.99 -4.10 10.30
N ASP A 24 -14.84 -5.28 10.91
CA ASP A 24 -14.89 -6.61 10.27
C ASP A 24 -13.87 -6.88 9.15
N LYS A 25 -13.02 -5.90 8.84
CA LYS A 25 -11.96 -6.01 7.84
C LYS A 25 -10.63 -6.36 8.54
N LYS A 26 -9.93 -7.36 7.99
CA LYS A 26 -8.56 -7.72 8.39
C LYS A 26 -7.49 -6.93 7.62
N GLU A 27 -7.89 -6.35 6.50
CA GLU A 27 -7.02 -5.59 5.61
C GLU A 27 -7.69 -4.27 5.22
N LEU A 28 -6.89 -3.20 5.18
CA LEU A 28 -7.32 -1.87 4.78
C LEU A 28 -6.43 -1.39 3.63
N ILE A 29 -7.05 -0.95 2.53
CA ILE A 29 -6.34 -0.44 1.35
C ILE A 29 -6.73 1.02 1.16
N GLY A 30 -5.73 1.90 1.08
CA GLY A 30 -5.97 3.33 0.95
C GLY A 30 -4.71 4.15 0.83
N THR A 31 -4.84 5.48 0.89
CA THR A 31 -3.70 6.39 0.82
C THR A 31 -3.21 6.74 2.22
N CYS A 32 -1.92 6.56 2.48
CA CYS A 32 -1.31 6.95 3.75
C CYS A 32 -1.30 8.47 3.87
N LEU A 33 -1.92 9.01 4.91
CA LEU A 33 -1.96 10.44 5.19
C LEU A 33 -0.85 10.85 6.18
N THR A 34 -0.69 10.08 7.26
CA THR A 34 0.27 10.36 8.33
C THR A 34 0.87 9.08 8.87
N PHE A 35 2.17 9.09 9.20
CA PHE A 35 2.86 7.94 9.77
C PHE A 35 4.01 8.35 10.70
N PRO A 36 3.90 7.99 11.98
CA PRO A 36 3.24 8.85 12.96
C PRO A 36 4.07 10.10 13.31
N PRO A 37 3.46 11.29 13.38
CA PRO A 37 3.74 12.30 14.42
C PRO A 37 2.68 12.21 15.53
N PRO A 38 2.91 12.78 16.74
CA PRO A 38 2.04 12.59 17.90
C PRO A 38 0.72 13.31 17.69
N LEU A 39 -0.40 12.63 17.91
CA LEU A 39 -1.68 13.29 18.15
C LEU A 39 -2.26 12.78 19.46
N ILE A 40 -2.12 13.61 20.49
CA ILE A 40 -2.85 13.50 21.74
C ILE A 40 -4.29 13.93 21.41
N ILE A 41 -5.21 12.97 21.34
CA ILE A 41 -6.64 13.26 21.45
C ILE A 41 -7.01 12.98 22.90
N CYS A 42 -7.17 14.05 23.70
CA CYS A 42 -7.71 13.96 25.05
C CYS A 42 -9.21 13.67 24.95
N ASP A 43 -9.58 12.40 24.86
CA ASP A 43 -10.91 11.96 25.28
C ASP A 43 -10.79 11.46 26.74
N LEU A 44 -11.77 11.79 27.58
CA LEU A 44 -11.74 11.67 29.05
C LEU A 44 -11.42 10.26 29.60
N TYR A 45 -11.24 9.26 28.74
CA TYR A 45 -11.08 7.85 29.11
C TYR A 45 -10.00 7.06 28.36
N LYS A 46 -9.30 7.60 27.34
CA LYS A 46 -8.26 6.83 26.60
C LYS A 46 -7.16 7.72 26.00
N GLU A 47 -5.90 7.45 26.36
CA GLU A 47 -4.73 8.00 25.67
C GLU A 47 -4.59 7.34 24.27
N ALA A 48 -4.50 8.15 23.21
CA ALA A 48 -4.27 7.67 21.85
C ALA A 48 -2.76 7.68 21.50
N TYR A 49 -2.21 6.49 21.28
CA TYR A 49 -0.83 6.18 20.88
C TYR A 49 -0.60 6.38 19.36
N PRO A 50 0.66 6.38 18.83
CA PRO A 50 0.96 6.64 17.43
C PRO A 50 0.02 5.91 16.46
N THR A 51 -0.70 6.68 15.65
CA THR A 51 -1.67 6.19 14.69
C THR A 51 -1.19 6.42 13.26
N LEU A 52 -1.35 5.38 12.44
CA LEU A 52 -1.33 5.48 10.98
C LEU A 52 -2.71 5.97 10.53
N SER A 53 -2.75 7.04 9.75
CA SER A 53 -3.99 7.52 9.14
C SER A 53 -4.04 7.09 7.68
N VAL A 54 -5.10 6.36 7.31
CA VAL A 54 -5.33 5.88 5.94
C VAL A 54 -6.64 6.44 5.41
N SER A 55 -6.57 7.11 4.27
CA SER A 55 -7.74 7.52 3.49
C SER A 55 -8.30 6.32 2.72
N LEU A 56 -9.56 5.97 2.98
CA LEU A 56 -10.30 4.86 2.39
C LEU A 56 -11.40 5.37 1.45
N ASP A 57 -11.88 4.49 0.56
CA ASP A 57 -13.02 4.74 -0.33
C ASP A 57 -12.95 6.08 -1.10
N ASN A 58 -11.83 6.32 -1.79
CA ASN A 58 -11.55 7.57 -2.53
C ASN A 58 -11.70 8.84 -1.66
N GLU A 59 -11.08 8.85 -0.48
CA GLU A 59 -11.08 10.01 0.44
C GLU A 59 -12.40 10.28 1.16
N ALA A 60 -13.38 9.37 1.06
CA ALA A 60 -14.63 9.49 1.81
C ALA A 60 -14.45 9.28 3.32
N TYR A 61 -13.49 8.43 3.74
CA TYR A 61 -13.28 8.08 5.14
C TYR A 61 -11.80 8.07 5.51
N THR A 62 -11.48 8.48 6.74
CA THR A 62 -10.12 8.33 7.31
C THR A 62 -10.14 7.33 8.44
N ALA A 63 -9.36 6.25 8.30
CA ALA A 63 -9.13 5.27 9.35
C ALA A 63 -7.85 5.60 10.11
N HIS A 64 -7.97 5.78 11.43
CA HIS A 64 -6.83 5.92 12.34
C HIS A 64 -6.55 4.58 13.00
N ILE A 65 -5.36 4.02 12.75
CA ILE A 65 -4.98 2.68 13.17
C ILE A 65 -3.81 2.78 14.13
N SER A 66 -3.96 2.29 15.37
CA SER A 66 -2.83 2.18 16.29
C SER A 66 -1.76 1.27 15.71
N MET A 67 -0.49 1.72 15.76
CA MET A 67 0.67 0.96 15.32
C MET A 67 0.76 -0.44 15.96
N GLU A 68 0.26 -0.60 17.19
CA GLU A 68 0.26 -1.90 17.90
C GLU A 68 -0.65 -2.93 17.23
N ASN A 69 -1.73 -2.47 16.59
CA ASN A 69 -2.70 -3.32 15.91
C ASN A 69 -2.32 -3.62 14.45
N ILE A 70 -1.20 -3.08 13.98
CA ILE A 70 -0.68 -3.34 12.63
C ILE A 70 0.23 -4.57 12.67
N ASP A 71 -0.06 -5.54 11.81
CA ASP A 71 0.79 -6.70 11.59
C ASP A 71 1.85 -6.37 10.55
N THR A 72 1.41 -6.04 9.33
CA THR A 72 2.29 -5.78 8.19
C THR A 72 1.74 -4.62 7.35
N ILE A 73 2.63 -3.79 6.80
CA ILE A 73 2.29 -2.73 5.85
C ILE A 73 2.94 -3.04 4.51
N TYR A 74 2.15 -2.97 3.45
CA TYR A 74 2.60 -3.09 2.08
C TYR A 74 2.43 -1.77 1.35
N LYS A 75 3.46 -1.38 0.61
CA LYS A 75 3.36 -0.31 -0.38
C LYS A 75 2.86 -0.90 -1.69
N ILE A 76 1.74 -0.39 -2.19
CA ILE A 76 1.19 -0.81 -3.48
C ILE A 76 1.94 -0.05 -4.58
N CYS A 77 2.73 -0.77 -5.37
CA CYS A 77 3.52 -0.21 -6.47
C CYS A 77 3.02 -0.72 -7.81
N HIS A 78 3.25 0.03 -8.90
CA HIS A 78 3.05 -0.50 -10.24
C HIS A 78 4.00 -1.67 -10.52
N ASP A 79 3.46 -2.73 -11.14
CA ASP A 79 4.26 -3.91 -11.47
C ASP A 79 5.06 -3.69 -12.77
N ILE A 80 6.20 -3.03 -12.62
CA ILE A 80 7.14 -2.79 -13.72
C ILE A 80 7.92 -4.06 -14.06
N ARG A 81 8.20 -4.90 -13.06
CA ARG A 81 9.05 -6.10 -13.23
C ARG A 81 8.39 -7.08 -14.18
N SER A 82 7.11 -7.38 -13.98
CA SER A 82 6.40 -8.31 -14.86
C SER A 82 6.31 -7.76 -16.29
N LYS A 83 6.14 -6.45 -16.48
CA LYS A 83 6.18 -5.83 -17.82
C LYS A 83 7.51 -6.05 -18.53
N VAL A 84 8.62 -5.79 -17.83
CA VAL A 84 9.97 -5.98 -18.37
C VAL A 84 10.23 -7.45 -18.68
N SER A 85 9.88 -8.36 -17.77
CA SER A 85 10.03 -9.80 -17.97
C SER A 85 9.22 -10.31 -19.17
N SER A 86 7.97 -9.87 -19.31
CA SER A 86 7.13 -10.23 -20.47
C SER A 86 7.75 -9.76 -21.78
N LEU A 87 8.27 -8.53 -21.83
CA LEU A 87 8.97 -8.01 -23.02
C LEU A 87 10.21 -8.86 -23.36
N MET A 88 11.01 -9.22 -22.36
CA MET A 88 12.18 -10.09 -22.55
C MET A 88 11.79 -11.47 -23.10
N ILE A 89 10.74 -12.09 -22.55
CA ILE A 89 10.23 -13.39 -23.03
C ILE A 89 9.70 -13.29 -24.46
N CYS A 90 8.97 -12.23 -24.79
CA CYS A 90 8.50 -12.00 -26.15
C CYS A 90 9.66 -11.89 -27.14
N ASN A 91 10.72 -11.16 -26.77
CA ASN A 91 11.92 -11.02 -27.60
C ASN A 91 12.67 -12.36 -27.78
N ASP A 92 12.86 -13.11 -26.69
CA ASP A 92 13.50 -14.43 -26.71
C ASP A 92 12.75 -15.44 -27.58
N LYS A 93 11.41 -15.37 -27.58
CA LYS A 93 10.55 -16.23 -28.41
C LYS A 93 10.30 -15.72 -29.83
N HIS A 94 10.98 -14.64 -30.25
CA HIS A 94 10.76 -13.99 -31.54
C HIS A 94 9.28 -13.64 -31.83
N ILE A 95 8.52 -13.29 -30.79
CA ILE A 95 7.15 -12.82 -30.93
C ILE A 95 7.17 -11.45 -31.63
N THR A 96 6.21 -11.23 -32.54
CA THR A 96 6.11 -9.96 -33.26
C THR A 96 5.88 -8.79 -32.29
N ASN A 97 6.46 -7.63 -32.61
CA ASN A 97 6.38 -6.43 -31.78
C ASN A 97 4.94 -6.03 -31.45
N ASP A 98 4.01 -6.20 -32.39
CA ASP A 98 2.60 -5.85 -32.19
C ASP A 98 1.97 -6.68 -31.05
N ILE A 99 2.27 -7.98 -31.01
CA ILE A 99 1.78 -8.87 -29.96
C ILE A 99 2.50 -8.58 -28.64
N ALA A 100 3.81 -8.33 -28.67
CA ALA A 100 4.57 -7.97 -27.47
C ALA A 100 4.04 -6.67 -26.82
N LEU A 101 3.74 -5.66 -27.63
CA LEU A 101 3.15 -4.39 -27.18
C LEU A 101 1.74 -4.59 -26.64
N TYR A 102 0.93 -5.45 -27.26
CA TYR A 102 -0.39 -5.80 -26.74
C TYR A 102 -0.31 -6.44 -25.35
N VAL A 103 0.62 -7.37 -25.14
CA VAL A 103 0.87 -7.99 -23.83
C VAL A 103 1.27 -6.94 -22.78
N ILE A 104 2.19 -6.03 -23.12
CA ILE A 104 2.61 -4.97 -22.19
C ILE A 104 1.45 -4.03 -21.85
N LYS A 105 0.62 -3.68 -22.84
CA LYS A 105 -0.56 -2.83 -22.66
C LYS A 105 -1.60 -3.50 -21.77
N PHE A 106 -1.80 -4.82 -21.92
CA PHE A 106 -2.69 -5.59 -21.05
C PHE A 106 -2.25 -5.55 -19.57
N MET A 107 -0.95 -5.38 -19.33
CA MET A 107 -0.37 -5.28 -17.98
C MET A 107 -0.40 -3.84 -17.43
N GLU A 108 -0.95 -2.86 -18.15
CA GLU A 108 -1.18 -1.52 -17.62
C GLU A 108 -2.16 -1.55 -16.44
N GLY A 109 -1.81 -0.82 -15.36
CA GLY A 109 -2.59 -0.81 -14.13
C GLY A 109 -2.31 -1.96 -13.17
N TRP A 110 -1.51 -2.97 -13.56
CA TRP A 110 -1.11 -4.04 -12.64
C TRP A 110 -0.28 -3.47 -11.48
N THR A 111 -0.54 -3.98 -10.28
CA THR A 111 0.12 -3.56 -9.04
C THR A 111 0.63 -4.74 -8.26
N VAL A 112 1.68 -4.52 -7.49
CA VAL A 112 2.28 -5.50 -6.58
C VAL A 112 2.40 -4.92 -5.17
N ASP A 113 2.14 -5.76 -4.18
CA ASP A 113 2.30 -5.44 -2.76
C ASP A 113 3.76 -5.64 -2.35
N VAL A 114 4.45 -4.56 -1.97
CA VAL A 114 5.84 -4.61 -1.51
C VAL A 114 5.86 -4.38 0.00
N ALA A 115 6.28 -5.40 0.76
CA ALA A 115 6.36 -5.31 2.23
C ALA A 115 7.36 -4.21 2.65
N VAL A 116 6.95 -3.41 3.63
CA VAL A 116 7.76 -2.34 4.22
C VAL A 116 8.34 -2.87 5.53
N TYR A 117 9.63 -3.24 5.50
CA TYR A 117 10.38 -3.73 6.65
C TYR A 117 11.03 -2.59 7.45
#